data_AF-A0A4Q3W318-F1
#
_entry.id   AF-A0A4Q3W318-F1
#
_cell.length_a   1.000
_cell.length_b   1.000
_cell.length_c   1.000
_cell.angle_alpha   90.00
_cell.angle_beta   90.00
_cell.angle_gamma   90.00
#
_symmetry.space_group_name_H-M   'P 1'
#
loop_
_entity.id
_entity.type
_entity.pdbx_description
1 polymer ?
#
loop_
_entity_poly.entity_id
_entity_poly.type
_entity_poly.pdbx_seq_one_letter_code
_entity_poly.pdbx_strand_id
1 'polypeptide(L)'
;MRAPALLLGALLVASVSAQAPQSEDAKRLAKLEKNYVATKAALAKKPKDKKTREAFVTAGTLFGHESMISPELSAKIKYRQALKVYREVLKIDPKQPVARKEYDLIVSIYKQMGRPVPQ
;
A
#
# COMPACT_ATOMS: atom_id res chain seq x y z
N MET A 1 -45.58 6.63 55.59
CA MET A 1 -46.29 7.13 54.40
C MET A 1 -45.36 7.02 53.19
N ARG A 2 -45.82 6.30 52.14
CA ARG A 2 -45.54 6.41 50.69
C ARG A 2 -44.09 6.59 50.18
N ALA A 3 -43.60 5.55 49.49
CA ALA A 3 -42.76 5.63 48.27
C ALA A 3 -43.57 6.28 47.10
N PRO A 4 -43.04 6.66 45.90
CA PRO A 4 -41.91 6.03 45.18
C PRO A 4 -41.05 6.90 44.20
N ALA A 5 -40.07 6.22 43.59
CA ALA A 5 -39.56 6.33 42.21
C ALA A 5 -38.91 7.64 41.68
N LEU A 6 -37.65 7.52 41.23
CA LEU A 6 -37.28 7.74 39.81
C LEU A 6 -35.87 7.20 39.50
N LEU A 7 -35.85 6.15 38.68
CA LEU A 7 -34.73 5.72 37.86
C LEU A 7 -34.25 6.85 36.94
N LEU A 8 -32.95 7.02 36.75
CA LEU A 8 -32.40 7.44 35.46
C LEU A 8 -31.01 6.82 35.28
N GLY A 9 -30.96 5.77 34.45
CA GLY A 9 -29.72 5.14 34.02
C GLY A 9 -28.98 6.02 33.03
N ALA A 10 -27.69 6.24 33.27
CA ALA A 10 -26.79 6.80 32.27
C ALA A 10 -26.36 5.67 31.31
N LEU A 11 -26.97 5.67 30.13
CA LEU A 11 -26.68 4.76 29.04
C LEU A 11 -25.28 5.04 28.48
N LEU A 12 -24.45 3.99 28.40
CA LEU A 12 -23.23 3.96 27.60
C LEU A 12 -23.54 4.29 26.13
N VAL A 13 -22.88 5.29 25.55
CA VAL A 13 -22.69 5.38 24.10
C VAL A 13 -21.28 4.89 23.79
N ALA A 14 -21.12 3.58 23.70
CA ALA A 14 -19.98 3.00 23.01
C ALA A 14 -20.19 3.26 21.52
N SER A 15 -19.48 4.25 20.97
CA SER A 15 -19.40 4.46 19.53
C SER A 15 -18.68 3.27 18.89
N VAL A 16 -19.45 2.23 18.54
CA VAL A 16 -19.03 1.23 17.57
C VAL A 16 -19.00 1.95 16.22
N SER A 17 -17.83 2.47 15.85
CA SER A 17 -17.55 2.85 14.48
C SER A 17 -17.62 1.57 13.64
N ALA A 18 -18.78 1.31 13.03
CA ALA A 18 -18.93 0.29 12.00
C ALA A 18 -18.06 0.68 10.80
N GLN A 19 -16.80 0.25 10.80
CA GLN A 19 -15.99 0.23 9.59
C GLN A 19 -16.69 -0.72 8.62
N ALA A 20 -17.19 -0.17 7.51
CA ALA A 20 -17.70 -0.98 6.42
C ALA A 20 -16.68 -2.06 6.05
N PRO A 21 -17.11 -3.29 5.73
CA PRO A 21 -16.18 -4.36 5.37
C PRO A 21 -15.32 -3.90 4.20
N GLN A 22 -13.99 -3.95 4.38
CA GLN A 22 -13.04 -3.64 3.31
C GLN A 22 -13.28 -4.55 2.11
N SER A 23 -13.20 -3.99 0.90
CA SER A 23 -13.28 -4.77 -0.34
C SER A 23 -12.13 -5.80 -0.39
N GLU A 24 -12.31 -6.87 -1.18
CA GLU A 24 -11.27 -7.88 -1.36
C GLU A 24 -9.99 -7.28 -1.98
N ASP A 25 -10.13 -6.27 -2.84
CA ASP A 25 -8.99 -5.54 -3.41
C ASP A 25 -8.26 -4.71 -2.35
N ALA A 26 -8.99 -4.04 -1.44
CA ALA A 26 -8.38 -3.34 -0.32
C ALA A 26 -7.60 -4.28 0.61
N LYS A 27 -8.16 -5.46 0.91
CA LYS A 27 -7.49 -6.50 1.71
C LYS A 27 -6.23 -7.02 1.01
N ARG A 28 -6.33 -7.29 -0.31
CA ARG A 28 -5.18 -7.77 -1.11
C ARG A 28 -4.07 -6.74 -1.12
N LEU A 29 -4.40 -5.48 -1.38
CA LEU A 29 -3.44 -4.38 -1.40
C LEU A 29 -2.75 -4.22 -0.04
N ALA A 30 -3.51 -4.23 1.05
CA ALA A 30 -2.97 -4.14 2.41
C ALA A 30 -2.05 -5.33 2.76
N LYS A 31 -2.37 -6.53 2.29
CA LYS A 31 -1.51 -7.72 2.47
C LYS A 31 -0.20 -7.58 1.71
N LEU A 32 -0.25 -7.11 0.46
CA LEU A 32 0.95 -6.88 -0.35
C LEU A 32 1.83 -5.76 0.22
N GLU A 33 1.23 -4.68 0.71
CA GLU A 33 1.94 -3.60 1.39
C GLU A 33 2.69 -4.12 2.62
N LYS A 34 2.01 -4.88 3.49
CA LYS A 34 2.64 -5.48 4.68
C LYS A 34 3.83 -6.37 4.30
N ASN A 35 3.68 -7.19 3.26
CA ASN A 35 4.76 -8.05 2.78
C ASN A 35 5.94 -7.24 2.23
N TYR A 36 5.67 -6.19 1.45
CA TYR A 36 6.68 -5.27 0.94
C TYR A 36 7.46 -4.58 2.08
N VAL A 37 6.76 -4.07 3.10
CA VAL A 37 7.39 -3.43 4.26
C VAL A 37 8.24 -4.42 5.05
N ALA A 38 7.74 -5.63 5.28
CA ALA A 38 8.47 -6.68 6.00
C ALA A 38 9.75 -7.11 5.26
N THR A 39 9.65 -7.35 3.95
CA THR A 39 10.81 -7.74 3.11
C THR A 39 11.82 -6.60 2.97
N LYS A 40 11.35 -5.34 2.91
CA LYS A 40 12.22 -4.15 2.95
C LYS A 40 13.01 -4.07 4.26
N ALA A 41 12.35 -4.29 5.39
CA ALA A 41 13.03 -4.34 6.69
C ALA A 41 14.03 -5.51 6.78
N ALA A 42 13.69 -6.68 6.23
CA ALA A 42 14.61 -7.82 6.16
C ALA A 42 15.83 -7.52 5.29
N LEU A 43 15.63 -6.90 4.12
CA LEU A 43 16.72 -6.47 3.25
C LEU A 43 17.62 -5.43 3.93
N ALA A 44 17.06 -4.47 4.66
CA ALA A 44 17.85 -3.49 5.41
C ALA A 44 18.78 -4.14 6.45
N LYS A 45 18.35 -5.26 7.06
CA LYS A 45 19.17 -6.04 8.01
C LYS A 45 20.24 -6.87 7.31
N LYS A 46 19.99 -7.33 6.08
CA LYS A 46 20.88 -8.22 5.32
C LYS A 46 20.99 -7.79 3.85
N PRO A 47 21.54 -6.60 3.54
CA PRO A 47 21.45 -5.99 2.21
C PRO A 47 22.13 -6.77 1.08
N LYS A 48 23.08 -7.65 1.43
CA LYS A 48 23.81 -8.49 0.48
C LYS A 48 23.26 -9.92 0.38
N ASP A 49 22.34 -10.30 1.25
CA ASP A 49 21.76 -11.65 1.26
C ASP A 49 20.82 -11.82 0.07
N LYS A 50 21.13 -12.81 -0.78
CA LYS A 50 20.40 -13.07 -2.03
C LYS A 50 18.90 -13.29 -1.77
N LYS A 51 18.55 -14.05 -0.72
CA LYS A 51 17.16 -14.37 -0.41
C LYS A 51 16.36 -13.14 0.01
N THR A 52 16.92 -12.27 0.84
CA THR A 52 16.24 -11.02 1.23
C THR A 52 16.11 -10.05 0.06
N ARG A 53 17.10 -9.99 -0.84
CA ARG A 53 17.02 -9.21 -2.08
C ARG A 53 15.91 -9.70 -3.00
N GLU A 54 15.85 -10.99 -3.26
CA GLU A 54 14.81 -11.61 -4.10
C GLU A 54 13.41 -11.43 -3.49
N ALA A 55 13.28 -11.61 -2.18
CA ALA A 55 12.02 -11.41 -1.47
C ALA A 55 11.53 -9.96 -1.57
N PHE A 56 12.43 -8.98 -1.39
CA PHE A 56 12.12 -7.57 -1.55
C PHE A 56 11.72 -7.23 -3.00
N VAL A 57 12.49 -7.68 -3.98
CA VAL A 57 12.20 -7.44 -5.41
C VAL A 57 10.83 -8.02 -5.79
N THR A 58 10.53 -9.24 -5.36
CA THR A 58 9.24 -9.90 -5.62
C THR A 58 8.09 -9.15 -4.96
N ALA A 59 8.20 -8.87 -3.66
CA ALA A 59 7.15 -8.20 -2.91
C ALA A 59 6.91 -6.77 -3.42
N GLY A 60 7.97 -6.02 -3.71
CA GLY A 60 7.88 -4.68 -4.27
C GLY A 60 7.25 -4.67 -5.66
N THR A 61 7.61 -5.62 -6.52
CA THR A 61 7.00 -5.71 -7.86
C THR A 61 5.50 -5.97 -7.77
N LEU A 62 5.09 -6.96 -6.97
CA LEU A 62 3.67 -7.29 -6.79
C LEU A 62 2.88 -6.13 -6.16
N PHE A 63 3.44 -5.49 -5.12
CA PHE A 63 2.78 -4.36 -4.48
C PHE A 63 2.68 -3.14 -5.41
N GLY A 64 3.74 -2.83 -6.16
CA GLY A 64 3.72 -1.77 -7.17
C GLY A 64 2.64 -2.01 -8.23
N HIS A 65 2.53 -3.25 -8.71
CA HIS A 65 1.58 -3.62 -9.76
C HIS A 65 0.15 -3.49 -9.25
N GLU A 66 -0.15 -4.12 -8.11
CA GLU A 66 -1.48 -4.06 -7.51
C GLU A 66 -1.88 -2.62 -7.19
N SER A 67 -0.93 -1.81 -6.69
CA SER A 67 -1.18 -0.39 -6.44
C SER A 67 -1.66 0.32 -7.70
N MET A 68 -1.04 0.05 -8.85
CA MET A 68 -1.35 0.71 -10.13
C MET A 68 -2.75 0.35 -10.66
N ILE A 69 -3.19 -0.88 -10.45
CA ILE A 69 -4.49 -1.37 -10.97
C ILE A 69 -5.63 -1.29 -9.95
N SER A 70 -5.32 -1.09 -8.67
CA SER A 70 -6.33 -1.08 -7.61
C SER A 70 -7.37 0.03 -7.82
N PRO A 71 -8.68 -0.30 -7.76
CA PRO A 71 -9.76 0.69 -7.79
C PRO A 71 -9.86 1.48 -6.48
N GLU A 72 -9.27 0.96 -5.40
CA GLU A 72 -9.29 1.58 -4.06
C GLU A 72 -8.41 2.83 -3.97
N LEU A 73 -7.45 2.95 -4.89
CA LEU A 73 -6.53 4.08 -4.93
C LEU A 73 -6.95 5.07 -6.03
N SER A 74 -7.05 6.35 -5.64
CA SER A 74 -7.16 7.42 -6.64
C SER A 74 -5.93 7.42 -7.57
N ALA A 75 -6.10 7.84 -8.83
CA ALA A 75 -5.03 7.94 -9.83
C ALA A 75 -3.76 8.64 -9.30
N LYS A 76 -3.93 9.72 -8.54
CA LYS A 76 -2.82 10.48 -7.94
C LYS A 76 -2.02 9.65 -6.93
N ILE A 77 -2.68 8.80 -6.16
CA ILE A 77 -2.06 7.96 -5.13
C ILE A 77 -1.39 6.75 -5.78
N LYS A 78 -2.13 6.00 -6.62
CA LYS A 78 -1.61 4.76 -7.21
C LYS A 78 -0.33 4.95 -8.00
N TYR A 79 -0.28 5.92 -8.91
CA TYR A 79 0.89 6.12 -9.75
C TYR A 79 2.09 6.61 -8.95
N ARG A 80 1.89 7.49 -7.98
CA ARG A 80 2.98 7.96 -7.12
C ARG A 80 3.54 6.84 -6.24
N GLN A 81 2.65 6.04 -5.65
CA GLN A 81 3.03 4.91 -4.81
C GLN A 81 3.79 3.86 -5.62
N ALA A 82 3.25 3.42 -6.76
CA ALA A 82 3.89 2.45 -7.64
C ALA A 82 5.26 2.95 -8.13
N LEU A 83 5.36 4.21 -8.57
CA LEU A 83 6.62 4.82 -9.00
C LEU A 83 7.69 4.78 -7.91
N LYS A 84 7.32 5.11 -6.66
CA LYS A 84 8.24 5.03 -5.52
C LYS A 84 8.74 3.61 -5.30
N VAL A 85 7.83 2.63 -5.29
CA VAL A 85 8.16 1.22 -5.08
C VAL A 85 9.06 0.70 -6.21
N TYR A 86 8.74 1.00 -7.47
CA TYR A 86 9.56 0.56 -8.61
C TYR A 86 10.96 1.16 -8.61
N ARG A 87 11.14 2.41 -8.19
CA ARG A 87 12.49 2.96 -7.99
C ARG A 87 13.29 2.16 -6.98
N GLU A 88 12.68 1.74 -5.88
CA GLU A 88 13.38 0.95 -4.88
C GLU A 88 13.71 -0.45 -5.40
N VAL A 89 12.78 -1.11 -6.11
CA VAL A 89 13.01 -2.40 -6.76
C VAL A 89 14.16 -2.32 -7.77
N LEU A 90 14.13 -1.32 -8.67
CA LEU A 90 15.13 -1.13 -9.73
C LEU A 90 16.52 -0.75 -9.19
N LYS A 91 16.64 -0.25 -7.95
CA LYS A 91 17.94 -0.09 -7.28
C LYS A 91 18.57 -1.43 -6.91
N ILE A 92 17.75 -2.42 -6.58
CA ILE A 92 18.21 -3.76 -6.16
C ILE A 92 18.37 -4.71 -7.34
N ASP A 93 17.44 -4.64 -8.30
CA ASP A 93 17.45 -5.35 -9.57
C ASP A 93 17.11 -4.40 -10.73
N PRO A 94 18.11 -3.76 -11.36
CA PRO A 94 17.89 -2.83 -12.47
C PRO A 94 17.28 -3.46 -13.73
N LYS A 95 17.31 -4.79 -13.84
CA LYS A 95 16.82 -5.54 -15.01
C LYS A 95 15.47 -6.19 -14.76
N GLN A 96 14.81 -5.92 -13.63
CA GLN A 96 13.49 -6.46 -13.32
C GLN A 96 12.48 -6.00 -14.41
N PRO A 97 11.98 -6.92 -15.26
CA PRO A 97 11.25 -6.55 -16.47
C PRO A 97 9.91 -5.86 -16.20
N VAL A 98 9.16 -6.33 -15.19
CA VAL A 98 7.85 -5.77 -14.81
C VAL A 98 8.04 -4.39 -14.20
N ALA A 99 8.92 -4.27 -13.22
CA ALA A 99 9.17 -2.98 -12.55
C ALA A 99 9.66 -1.92 -13.55
N ARG A 100 10.52 -2.29 -14.51
CA ARG A 100 11.00 -1.38 -15.54
C ARG A 100 9.90 -0.93 -16.48
N LYS A 101 9.14 -1.88 -17.03
CA LYS A 101 8.04 -1.59 -17.97
C LYS A 101 7.01 -0.67 -17.34
N GLU A 102 6.59 -0.96 -16.11
CA GLU A 102 5.55 -0.18 -15.44
C GLU A 102 6.05 1.16 -14.91
N TYR A 103 7.31 1.23 -14.46
CA TYR A 103 7.96 2.52 -14.17
C TYR A 103 7.95 3.43 -15.41
N ASP A 104 8.39 2.92 -16.56
CA ASP A 104 8.48 3.71 -17.80
C ASP A 104 7.08 4.14 -18.28
N LEU A 105 6.06 3.28 -18.11
CA LEU A 105 4.65 3.61 -18.37
C LEU A 105 4.17 4.76 -17.48
N ILE A 106 4.39 4.70 -16.16
CA ILE A 106 3.94 5.75 -15.25
C ILE A 106 4.65 7.08 -15.58
N VAL A 107 5.95 7.02 -15.87
CA VAL A 107 6.74 8.19 -16.28
C VAL A 107 6.20 8.82 -17.57
N SER A 108 5.83 8.01 -18.57
CA SER A 108 5.26 8.52 -19.83
C SER A 108 3.91 9.19 -19.62
N ILE A 109 3.05 8.65 -18.75
CA ILE A 109 1.76 9.25 -18.37
C ILE A 109 1.99 10.65 -17.75
N TYR A 110 2.93 10.80 -16.82
CA TYR A 110 3.26 12.11 -16.25
C TYR A 110 3.73 13.11 -17.30
N LYS A 111 4.61 12.68 -18.22
CA LYS A 111 5.11 13.52 -19.31
C LYS A 111 3.98 13.95 -20.26
N GLN A 112 3.08 13.03 -20.64
CA GLN A 112 1.93 13.32 -21.50
C GLN A 112 0.95 14.30 -20.84
N MET A 113 0.81 14.25 -19.52
CA MET A 113 0.01 15.23 -18.76
C MET A 113 0.69 16.59 -18.60
N GLY A 114 1.92 16.79 -19.10
CA GLY A 114 2.71 18.00 -18.85
C GLY A 114 3.05 18.21 -17.38
N ARG A 115 3.05 17.14 -16.57
CA ARG A 115 3.28 17.21 -15.13
C ARG A 115 4.70 16.73 -14.79
N PRO A 116 5.34 17.30 -13.76
CA PRO A 116 6.62 16.79 -13.29
C PRO A 116 6.44 15.37 -12.73
N VAL A 117 7.40 14.50 -13.03
CA VAL A 117 7.45 13.15 -12.47
C VAL A 117 7.78 13.29 -10.97
N PRO A 118 6.92 12.83 -10.05
CA PRO A 118 7.18 12.90 -8.61
C PRO A 118 8.47 12.16 -8.24
N GLN A 119 9.27 12.66 -7.31
CA GLN A 119 10.47 11.99 -6.78
C GLN A 119 10.15 11.02 -5.65
#